data_AF-P81544-F1
#
_entry.id   AF-P81544-F1
#
_cell.length_a   1.000
_cell.length_b   1.000
_cell.length_c   1.000
_cell.angle_alpha   90.00
_cell.angle_beta   90.00
_cell.angle_gamma   90.00
#
_symmetry.space_group_name_H-M   'P 1'
#
loop_
_entity.id
_entity.type
_entity.pdbx_description
1 polymer ?
#
loop_
_entity_poly.entity_id
_entity_poly.type
_entity_poly.pdbx_seq_one_letter_code
_entity_poly.pdbx_strand_id
1 'polypeptide(L)' 'DKLIGSCVWGAVNYTSDCNGECKRRGYKGGHCGSFANVNCWCET' A
#
# COMPACT_ATOMS: atom_id res chain seq x y z
N ASP A 1 -8.86 6.84 -0.45
CA ASP A 1 -7.56 6.12 -0.44
C ASP A 1 -6.79 6.35 -1.74
N LYS A 2 -5.46 6.32 -1.69
CA LYS A 2 -4.56 6.47 -2.84
C LYS A 2 -3.79 5.16 -3.07
N LEU A 3 -3.97 4.55 -4.24
CA LEU A 3 -3.17 3.39 -4.65
C LEU A 3 -1.72 3.83 -4.90
N ILE A 4 -0.76 3.20 -4.23
CA ILE A 4 0.67 3.48 -4.44
C ILE A 4 1.47 2.28 -4.94
N GLY A 5 0.92 1.08 -4.78
CA GLY A 5 1.70 -0.14 -4.96
C GLY A 5 0.87 -1.40 -4.78
N SER A 6 1.58 -2.51 -4.68
CA SER A 6 1.03 -3.83 -4.37
C SER A 6 1.57 -4.34 -3.04
N CYS A 7 0.77 -5.08 -2.29
CA CYS A 7 1.21 -5.81 -1.10
C CYS A 7 1.59 -7.26 -1.39
N VAL A 8 1.54 -7.68 -2.66
CA VAL A 8 1.86 -9.05 -3.07
C VAL A 8 3.30 -9.15 -3.53
N TRP A 9 4.01 -10.09 -2.92
CA TRP A 9 5.38 -10.39 -3.27
C TRP A 9 5.47 -10.87 -4.72
N GLY A 10 6.37 -10.26 -5.50
CA GLY A 10 6.50 -10.49 -6.94
C GLY A 10 5.78 -9.47 -7.83
N ALA A 11 4.95 -8.59 -7.27
CA ALA A 11 4.45 -7.43 -8.00
C ALA A 11 5.58 -6.42 -8.26
N VAL A 12 5.57 -5.77 -9.43
CA VAL A 12 6.60 -4.78 -9.83
C VAL A 12 6.70 -3.61 -8.85
N ASN A 13 5.58 -3.28 -8.20
CA ASN A 13 5.41 -2.22 -7.23
C ASN A 13 5.17 -2.79 -5.81
N TYR A 14 5.83 -3.89 -5.47
CA TYR A 14 5.72 -4.51 -4.15
C TYR A 14 6.19 -3.56 -3.03
N THR A 15 5.31 -3.35 -2.07
CA THR A 15 5.54 -2.59 -0.84
C THR A 15 5.34 -3.55 0.34
N SER A 16 6.43 -3.90 1.04
CA SER A 16 6.34 -4.85 2.17
C SER A 16 5.62 -4.27 3.38
N ASP A 17 5.79 -2.97 3.63
CA ASP A 17 5.10 -2.24 4.70
C ASP A 17 4.28 -1.10 4.09
N CYS A 18 3.06 -1.42 3.67
CA CYS A 18 2.14 -0.46 3.08
C CYS A 18 1.85 0.72 4.01
N ASN A 19 1.61 0.45 5.30
CA ASN A 19 1.31 1.49 6.29
C ASN A 19 2.51 2.42 6.50
N GLY A 20 3.71 1.84 6.65
CA GLY A 20 4.96 2.59 6.80
C GLY A 20 5.25 3.48 5.58
N GLU A 21 5.11 2.93 4.36
CA GLU A 21 5.37 3.70 3.14
C GLU A 21 4.35 4.82 2.92
N CYS A 22 3.08 4.58 3.22
CA CYS A 22 2.05 5.62 3.18
C CYS A 22 2.35 6.74 4.19
N LYS A 23 2.69 6.41 5.44
CA LYS A 23 3.09 7.41 6.44
C LYS A 23 4.34 8.18 6.01
N ARG A 24 5.34 7.50 5.43
CA ARG A 24 6.56 8.12 4.90
C ARG A 24 6.26 9.15 3.80
N ARG A 25 5.21 8.93 3.01
CA ARG A 25 4.74 9.85 1.96
C ARG A 25 3.82 10.96 2.46
N GLY A 26 3.54 11.03 3.77
CA GLY A 26 2.68 12.06 4.37
C GLY A 26 1.19 11.72 4.42
N TYR A 27 0.81 10.46 4.17
CA TYR A 27 -0.55 9.97 4.40
C TYR A 27 -0.78 9.61 5.87
N LYS A 28 -2.04 9.52 6.32
CA LYS A 28 -2.37 9.18 7.72
C LYS A 28 -1.97 7.74 8.08
N GLY A 29 -2.02 6.86 7.08
CA GLY A 29 -1.76 5.43 7.21
C GLY A 29 -1.90 4.75 5.86
N GLY A 30 -1.78 3.43 5.85
CA GLY A 30 -2.04 2.62 4.68
C GLY A 30 -2.46 1.20 5.02
N HIS A 31 -3.29 0.62 4.17
CA HIS A 31 -3.76 -0.75 4.30
C HIS A 31 -3.63 -1.51 2.98
N CYS A 32 -3.42 -2.82 3.10
CA CYS A 32 -3.50 -3.72 1.96
C CYS A 32 -4.95 -4.08 1.70
N GLY A 33 -5.42 -3.88 0.48
CA GLY A 33 -6.81 -4.08 0.06
C GLY A 33 -6.91 -4.47 -1.41
N SER A 34 -8.12 -4.42 -1.98
CA SER A 34 -8.50 -5.08 -3.25
C SER A 34 -8.56 -6.62 -3.15
N PHE A 35 -8.86 -7.25 -4.29
CA PHE A 35 -8.97 -8.70 -4.42
C PHE A 35 -7.70 -9.38 -3.89
N ALA A 36 -7.83 -10.28 -2.92
CA ALA A 36 -6.72 -10.96 -2.24
C ALA A 36 -5.67 -10.04 -1.56
N ASN A 37 -6.05 -8.82 -1.13
CA ASN A 37 -5.14 -7.85 -0.50
C ASN A 37 -3.92 -7.50 -1.37
N VAL A 38 -4.08 -7.54 -2.70
CA VAL A 38 -2.97 -7.37 -3.65
C VAL A 38 -2.44 -5.95 -3.72
N ASN A 39 -3.23 -4.94 -3.33
CA ASN A 39 -2.93 -3.54 -3.55
C ASN A 39 -2.67 -2.81 -2.24
N CYS A 40 -1.67 -1.92 -2.24
CA CYS A 40 -1.39 -1.02 -1.14
C CYS A 40 -2.12 0.31 -1.35
N TRP A 41 -3.00 0.65 -0.42
CA TRP A 41 -3.83 1.84 -0.41
C TRP A 41 -3.45 2.75 0.76
N CYS A 42 -3.14 4.01 0.48
CA CYS A 42 -2.86 5.03 1.49
C CYS A 42 -4.10 5.84 1.86
N GLU A 43 -4.32 6.05 3.15
CA GLU A 43 -5.43 6.87 3.66
C GLU A 43 -5.05 8.35 3.66
N THR A 44 -5.81 9.16 2.92
CA THR A 44 -5.59 10.61 2.79
C THR A 44 -6.13 11.41 3.97
#